data_AF-A0A8K0XAI6-F1
#
_entry.id   AF-A0A8K0XAI6-F1
#
_cell.length_a   1.000
_cell.length_b   1.000
_cell.length_c   1.000
_cell.angle_alpha   90.00
_cell.angle_beta   90.00
_cell.angle_gamma   90.00
#
_symmetry.space_group_name_H-M   'P 1'
#
loop_
_entity.id
_entity.type
_entity.pdbx_description
1 polymer ?
#
loop_
_entity_poly.entity_id
_entity_poly.type
_entity_poly.pdbx_seq_one_letter_code
_entity_poly.pdbx_strand_id
1 'polypeptide(L)'
;MSLIPNRDMRSGMAYMHQKDADGTLRPWDRSSQVLAVLLNDGTCPRTAAKIQGKAMVDEMFRNRVADFPDFGWGITLMQANGTATGRSESTVHWAGLANLWWWCDREKGIAGMVVTKITPFGDGKMLELWGGVEAAVYEASKA
;
A
#
# COMPACT_ATOMS: atom_id res chain seq x y z
N MET A 1 -2.29 5.69 31.06
CA MET A 1 -1.68 6.42 29.93
C MET A 1 -2.68 6.39 28.78
N SER A 2 -3.26 7.52 28.39
CA SER A 2 -4.29 7.57 27.34
C SER A 2 -3.64 7.41 25.97
N LEU A 3 -4.20 6.54 25.12
CA LEU A 3 -3.82 6.34 23.72
C LEU A 3 -4.38 7.44 22.78
N ILE A 4 -5.12 8.42 23.32
CA ILE A 4 -5.76 9.49 22.54
C ILE A 4 -4.90 10.77 22.61
N PRO A 5 -4.40 11.30 21.47
CA PRO A 5 -3.52 12.47 21.46
C PRO A 5 -4.22 13.74 21.96
N ASN A 6 -3.52 14.52 22.80
CA ASN A 6 -3.99 15.81 23.32
C ASN A 6 -3.85 16.94 22.28
N ARG A 7 -4.34 18.15 22.61
CA ARG A 7 -4.41 19.29 21.69
C ARG A 7 -3.04 19.74 21.16
N ASP A 8 -2.01 19.74 22.01
CA ASP A 8 -0.64 20.11 21.63
C ASP A 8 0.06 19.02 20.82
N MET A 9 -0.30 17.75 21.05
CA MET A 9 0.17 16.65 20.21
C MET A 9 -0.48 16.69 18.82
N ARG A 10 -1.74 17.11 18.73
CA ARG A 10 -2.44 17.29 17.44
C ARG A 10 -1.91 18.47 16.64
N SER A 11 -1.45 19.54 17.29
CA SER A 11 -0.82 20.67 16.58
C SER A 11 0.56 20.33 16.01
N GLY A 12 1.21 19.27 16.51
CA GLY A 12 2.45 18.70 15.96
C GLY A 12 2.27 17.53 14.97
N MET A 13 1.04 17.14 14.63
CA MET A 13 0.78 16.03 13.68
C MET A 13 1.01 16.46 12.23
N ALA A 14 2.16 16.10 11.65
CA ALA A 14 2.45 16.31 10.23
C ALA A 14 1.48 15.51 9.33
N TYR A 15 0.81 16.20 8.41
CA TYR A 15 0.06 15.60 7.30
C TYR A 15 1.02 14.85 6.36
N MET A 16 0.53 13.92 5.53
CA MET A 16 1.36 13.13 4.63
C MET A 16 1.85 13.92 3.40
N HIS A 17 2.37 15.10 3.66
CA HIS A 17 3.05 16.02 2.76
C HIS A 17 4.14 16.69 3.59
N GLN A 18 5.38 16.65 3.13
CA GLN A 18 6.46 17.39 3.79
C GLN A 18 6.40 18.83 3.26
N LYS A 19 6.40 19.81 4.16
CA LYS A 19 6.68 21.19 3.76
C LYS A 19 8.18 21.38 3.71
N ASP A 20 8.68 21.91 2.59
CA ASP A 20 10.03 22.46 2.52
C ASP A 20 10.15 23.65 3.49
N ALA A 21 11.38 24.09 3.76
CA ALA A 21 11.64 25.24 4.65
C ALA A 21 10.98 26.54 4.16
N ASP A 22 10.64 26.62 2.87
CA ASP A 22 9.92 27.74 2.23
C ASP A 22 8.38 27.62 2.33
N GLY A 23 7.87 26.55 2.95
CA GLY A 23 6.44 26.29 3.12
C GLY A 23 5.76 25.55 1.97
N THR A 24 6.50 25.21 0.91
CA THR A 24 5.99 24.47 -0.26
C THR A 24 5.68 23.02 0.13
N LEU A 25 4.45 22.58 -0.15
CA LEU A 25 4.05 21.19 0.07
C LEU A 25 4.65 20.29 -1.02
N ARG A 26 5.42 19.28 -0.63
CA ARG A 26 5.85 18.19 -1.51
C ARG A 26 5.06 16.91 -1.23
N PRO A 27 4.73 16.14 -2.28
CA PRO A 27 4.27 14.76 -2.14
C PRO A 27 5.34 13.95 -1.39
N TRP A 28 4.94 13.25 -0.33
CA TRP A 28 5.82 12.33 0.38
C TRP A 28 5.91 11.04 -0.44
N ASP A 29 6.79 11.02 -1.44
CA ASP A 29 7.03 9.90 -2.36
C ASP A 29 7.69 8.67 -1.70
N ARG A 30 8.05 8.78 -0.41
CA ARG A 30 8.77 7.70 0.30
C ARG A 30 7.94 6.52 0.73
N SER A 31 6.65 6.71 0.97
CA SER A 31 5.81 5.62 1.45
C SER A 31 5.71 4.48 0.43
N SER A 32 5.67 4.80 -0.87
CA SER A 32 5.62 3.81 -1.96
C SER A 32 6.96 3.14 -2.27
N GLN A 33 8.08 3.60 -1.70
CA GLN A 33 9.40 3.00 -1.98
C GLN A 33 9.51 1.57 -1.49
N VAL A 34 8.82 1.22 -0.41
CA VAL A 34 8.73 -0.17 0.07
C VAL A 34 8.02 -1.04 -0.97
N LEU A 35 6.93 -0.54 -1.58
CA LEU A 35 6.24 -1.26 -2.66
C LEU A 35 7.14 -1.42 -3.89
N ALA A 36 7.90 -0.38 -4.25
CA ALA A 36 8.86 -0.46 -5.35
C ALA A 36 9.98 -1.49 -5.07
N VAL A 37 10.42 -1.63 -3.82
CA VAL A 37 11.37 -2.69 -3.42
C VAL A 37 10.75 -4.07 -3.60
N LEU A 38 9.48 -4.27 -3.23
CA LEU A 38 8.79 -5.55 -3.41
C LEU A 38 8.58 -5.90 -4.88
N LEU A 39 8.21 -4.93 -5.71
CA LEU A 39 8.13 -5.10 -7.16
C LEU A 39 9.50 -5.43 -7.77
N ASN A 40 10.58 -4.88 -7.21
CA ASN A 40 11.95 -5.09 -7.66
C ASN A 40 12.68 -6.19 -6.86
N ASP A 41 11.97 -7.27 -6.54
CA ASP A 41 12.52 -8.51 -5.95
C ASP A 41 13.35 -8.31 -4.66
N GLY A 42 12.98 -7.32 -3.85
CA GLY A 42 13.64 -6.99 -2.59
C GLY A 42 14.84 -6.05 -2.73
N THR A 43 15.06 -5.47 -3.92
CA THR A 43 16.16 -4.55 -4.20
C THR A 43 15.64 -3.13 -4.34
N CYS A 44 16.29 -2.16 -3.69
CA CYS A 44 15.94 -0.76 -3.85
C CYS A 44 16.29 -0.27 -5.25
N PRO A 45 15.31 0.21 -6.05
CA PRO A 45 15.57 0.63 -7.43
C PRO A 45 16.43 1.90 -7.53
N ARG A 46 16.58 2.67 -6.45
CA ARG A 46 17.34 3.93 -6.45
C ARG A 46 18.78 3.79 -6.02
N THR A 47 19.06 2.88 -5.08
CA THR A 47 20.39 2.71 -4.50
C THR A 47 21.03 1.38 -4.88
N ALA A 48 20.29 0.51 -5.57
CA ALA A 48 20.64 -0.89 -5.82
C ALA A 48 20.89 -1.73 -4.54
N ALA A 49 20.58 -1.19 -3.36
CA ALA A 49 20.75 -1.91 -2.11
C ALA A 49 19.77 -3.09 -2.03
N LYS A 50 20.30 -4.28 -1.74
CA LYS A 50 19.48 -5.48 -1.50
C LYS A 50 18.96 -5.46 -0.06
N ILE A 51 17.65 -5.23 0.09
CA ILE A 51 16.97 -5.17 1.38
C ILE A 51 16.50 -6.56 1.79
N GLN A 52 15.99 -7.34 0.83
CA GLN A 52 15.56 -8.71 1.04
C GLN A 52 15.93 -9.59 -0.17
N GLY A 53 16.09 -10.90 0.05
CA GLY A 53 16.31 -11.85 -1.05
C GLY A 53 15.03 -12.13 -1.85
N LYS A 54 15.15 -12.24 -3.17
CA LYS A 54 14.04 -12.60 -4.08
C LYS A 54 13.24 -13.81 -3.58
N ALA A 55 13.91 -14.88 -3.15
CA ALA A 55 13.23 -16.08 -2.65
C ALA A 55 12.29 -15.75 -1.49
N MET A 56 12.72 -14.90 -0.55
CA MET A 56 11.87 -14.48 0.56
C MET A 56 10.73 -13.56 0.12
N VAL A 57 10.96 -12.70 -0.88
CA VAL A 57 9.87 -11.92 -1.48
C VAL A 57 8.86 -12.84 -2.17
N ASP A 58 9.30 -13.89 -2.87
CA ASP A 58 8.41 -14.88 -3.46
C ASP A 58 7.60 -15.63 -2.39
N GLU A 59 8.21 -15.97 -1.25
CA GLU A 59 7.51 -16.54 -0.09
C GLU A 59 6.41 -15.61 0.45
N MET A 60 6.64 -14.28 0.47
CA MET A 60 5.65 -13.31 0.95
C MET A 60 4.38 -13.27 0.09
N PHE A 61 4.48 -13.61 -1.20
CA PHE A 61 3.37 -13.57 -2.15
C PHE A 61 2.73 -14.94 -2.39
N ARG A 62 3.23 -16.01 -1.76
CA ARG A 62 2.65 -17.34 -1.93
C ARG A 62 1.54 -17.59 -0.93
N ASN A 63 0.41 -18.10 -1.42
CA ASN A 63 -0.67 -18.53 -0.54
C ASN A 63 -0.20 -19.67 0.37
N ARG A 64 -0.29 -19.48 1.68
CA ARG A 64 0.06 -20.47 2.71
C ARG A 64 -1.16 -21.23 3.23
N VAL A 65 -2.36 -20.86 2.80
CA VAL A 65 -3.62 -21.43 3.26
C VAL A 65 -4.31 -22.10 2.06
N ALA A 66 -3.98 -23.38 1.84
CA ALA A 66 -4.45 -24.14 0.68
C ALA A 66 -5.99 -24.27 0.64
N ASP A 67 -6.63 -24.32 1.80
CA ASP A 67 -8.09 -24.51 1.92
C ASP A 67 -8.89 -23.23 1.61
N PHE A 68 -8.22 -22.07 1.51
CA PHE A 68 -8.84 -20.79 1.21
C PHE A 68 -8.14 -20.18 -0.01
N PRO A 69 -8.37 -20.75 -1.22
CA PRO A 69 -7.77 -20.25 -2.44
C PRO A 69 -8.22 -18.81 -2.72
N ASP A 70 -9.49 -18.48 -2.40
CA ASP A 70 -10.16 -17.18 -2.62
C ASP A 70 -9.81 -16.06 -1.63
N PHE A 71 -9.16 -16.41 -0.51
CA PHE A 71 -8.73 -15.49 0.53
C PHE A 71 -7.35 -15.94 1.02
N GLY A 72 -6.41 -15.97 0.08
CA GLY A 72 -5.07 -16.42 0.35
C GLY A 72 -4.34 -15.53 1.36
N TRP A 73 -3.47 -16.14 2.16
CA TRP A 73 -2.58 -15.41 3.05
C TRP A 73 -1.14 -15.74 2.69
N GLY A 74 -0.43 -14.70 2.22
CA GLY A 74 1.02 -14.71 2.16
C GLY A 74 1.61 -14.55 3.55
N ILE A 75 2.95 -14.55 3.64
CA ILE A 75 3.61 -14.23 4.92
C ILE A 75 3.32 -12.77 5.24
N THR A 76 2.43 -12.53 6.22
CA THR A 76 1.95 -11.23 6.73
C THR A 76 0.91 -10.47 5.90
N LEU A 77 0.55 -10.94 4.71
CA LEU A 77 -0.25 -10.17 3.73
C LEU A 77 -1.48 -10.93 3.25
N MET A 78 -2.59 -10.22 3.04
CA MET A 78 -3.75 -10.77 2.32
C MET A 78 -3.50 -10.77 0.83
N GLN A 79 -3.89 -11.84 0.16
CA GLN A 79 -3.95 -11.92 -1.29
C GLN A 79 -5.35 -11.54 -1.76
N ALA A 80 -5.38 -10.73 -2.81
CA ALA A 80 -6.57 -10.35 -3.53
C ALA A 80 -6.76 -11.35 -4.66
N ASN A 81 -7.86 -12.07 -4.61
CA ASN A 81 -8.26 -13.05 -5.61
C ASN A 81 -8.85 -12.41 -6.86
N GLY A 82 -8.10 -11.46 -7.42
CA GLY A 82 -8.59 -10.55 -8.44
C GLY A 82 -9.62 -9.57 -7.87
N THR A 83 -9.81 -8.47 -8.57
CA THR A 83 -10.84 -7.48 -8.23
C THR A 83 -11.46 -6.93 -9.50
N ALA A 84 -12.69 -6.42 -9.40
CA ALA A 84 -13.36 -5.72 -10.51
C ALA A 84 -12.59 -4.47 -10.99
N THR A 85 -11.65 -3.95 -10.18
CA THR A 85 -10.77 -2.83 -10.51
C THR A 85 -9.55 -3.23 -11.37
N GLY A 86 -9.28 -4.53 -11.54
CA GLY A 86 -8.24 -5.03 -12.43
C GLY A 86 -7.01 -5.64 -11.76
N ARG A 87 -7.01 -5.92 -10.45
CA ARG A 87 -5.91 -6.65 -9.79
C ARG A 87 -5.74 -8.06 -10.37
N SER A 88 -4.50 -8.55 -10.43
CA SER A 88 -4.21 -9.97 -10.59
C SER A 88 -4.55 -10.79 -9.35
N GLU A 89 -4.76 -12.10 -9.52
CA GLU A 89 -5.06 -13.06 -8.44
C GLU A 89 -3.96 -13.19 -7.40
N SER A 90 -2.70 -12.92 -7.77
CA SER A 90 -1.59 -12.96 -6.83
C SER A 90 -1.36 -11.62 -6.10
N THR A 91 -2.18 -10.59 -6.35
CA THR A 91 -1.95 -9.25 -5.80
C THR A 91 -2.04 -9.30 -4.29
N VAL A 92 -1.05 -8.78 -3.58
CA VAL A 92 -1.13 -8.66 -2.12
C VAL A 92 -1.62 -7.27 -1.73
N HIS A 93 -2.37 -7.17 -0.64
CA HIS A 93 -2.83 -5.89 -0.13
C HIS A 93 -3.03 -5.94 1.39
N TRP A 94 -3.07 -4.77 2.02
CA TRP A 94 -3.45 -4.64 3.42
C TRP A 94 -4.00 -3.24 3.69
N ALA A 95 -4.45 -3.04 4.93
CA ALA A 95 -5.01 -1.77 5.37
C ALA A 95 -4.48 -1.36 6.75
N GLY A 96 -4.46 -0.04 6.99
CA GLY A 96 -4.20 0.58 8.27
C GLY A 96 -5.45 1.26 8.81
N LEU A 97 -5.58 1.29 10.15
CA LEU A 97 -6.79 1.70 10.85
C LEU A 97 -7.32 3.10 10.47
N ALA A 98 -6.44 4.05 10.17
CA ALA A 98 -6.82 5.40 9.75
C ALA A 98 -7.13 5.49 8.23
N ASN A 99 -7.79 4.46 7.69
CA ASN A 99 -8.06 4.27 6.26
C ASN A 99 -6.82 4.50 5.37
N LEU A 100 -5.75 3.79 5.69
CA LEU A 100 -4.62 3.59 4.79
C LEU A 100 -4.87 2.28 4.03
N TRP A 101 -4.78 2.30 2.70
CA TRP A 101 -4.95 1.12 1.86
C TRP A 101 -3.78 1.02 0.90
N TRP A 102 -3.16 -0.15 0.76
CA TRP A 102 -2.05 -0.35 -0.19
C TRP A 102 -2.14 -1.72 -0.84
N TRP A 103 -1.65 -1.84 -2.06
CA TRP A 103 -1.60 -3.08 -2.83
C TRP A 103 -0.32 -3.18 -3.66
N CYS A 104 0.07 -4.40 -3.99
CA CYS A 104 1.24 -4.72 -4.80
C CYS A 104 0.92 -5.92 -5.71
N ASP A 105 0.82 -5.65 -7.00
CA ASP A 105 0.58 -6.61 -8.07
C ASP A 105 1.90 -6.85 -8.83
N ARG A 106 2.54 -7.98 -8.55
CA ARG A 106 3.80 -8.36 -9.18
C ARG A 106 3.62 -8.91 -10.59
N GLU A 107 2.47 -9.46 -10.93
CA GLU A 107 2.20 -9.98 -12.27
C GLU A 107 2.15 -8.83 -13.29
N LYS A 108 1.51 -7.73 -12.91
CA LYS A 108 1.39 -6.54 -13.77
C LYS A 108 2.46 -5.49 -13.50
N GLY A 109 3.27 -5.66 -12.45
CA GLY A 109 4.30 -4.69 -12.07
C GLY A 109 3.72 -3.38 -11.52
N ILE A 110 2.53 -3.42 -10.94
CA ILE A 110 1.77 -2.25 -10.48
C ILE A 110 1.64 -2.31 -8.97
N ALA A 111 1.95 -1.20 -8.29
CA ALA A 111 1.68 -1.08 -6.86
C ALA A 111 1.22 0.32 -6.53
N GLY A 112 0.41 0.44 -5.49
CA GLY A 112 -0.20 1.71 -5.14
C GLY A 112 -0.58 1.77 -3.67
N MET A 113 -0.84 2.99 -3.23
CA MET A 113 -1.38 3.24 -1.91
C MET A 113 -2.25 4.49 -1.90
N VAL A 114 -3.32 4.44 -1.13
CA VAL A 114 -4.12 5.59 -0.76
C VAL A 114 -4.03 5.74 0.74
N VAL A 115 -3.42 6.83 1.18
CA VAL A 115 -3.14 7.04 2.60
C VAL A 115 -3.89 8.25 3.10
N THR A 116 -4.68 8.04 4.15
CA THR A 116 -5.40 9.12 4.81
C THR A 116 -5.18 9.08 6.32
N LYS A 117 -5.78 10.04 7.02
CA LYS A 117 -5.94 10.02 8.47
C LYS A 117 -7.43 10.09 8.85
N ILE A 118 -8.27 9.47 8.04
CA ILE A 118 -9.72 9.52 8.21
C ILE A 118 -10.14 8.34 9.07
N THR A 119 -11.03 8.60 10.02
CA THR A 119 -11.66 7.59 10.88
C THR A 119 -13.17 7.86 10.91
N PRO A 120 -14.03 6.84 11.10
CA PRO A 120 -13.72 5.44 11.41
C PRO A 120 -13.15 4.65 10.22
N PHE A 121 -12.52 3.51 10.51
CA PHE A 121 -12.04 2.58 9.48
C PHE A 121 -13.20 2.08 8.62
N GLY A 122 -12.99 1.95 7.31
CA GLY A 122 -14.04 1.55 6.36
C GLY A 122 -15.04 2.66 6.04
N ASP A 123 -14.63 3.93 6.13
CA ASP A 123 -15.46 5.05 5.70
C ASP A 123 -15.84 4.90 4.22
N GLY A 124 -17.13 5.03 3.90
CA GLY A 124 -17.65 4.72 2.57
C GLY A 124 -17.06 5.59 1.46
N LYS A 125 -16.86 6.89 1.71
CA LYS A 125 -16.25 7.80 0.72
C LYS A 125 -14.78 7.47 0.51
N MET A 126 -14.12 7.01 1.56
CA MET A 126 -12.74 6.58 1.50
C MET A 126 -12.58 5.27 0.70
N LEU A 127 -13.51 4.33 0.85
CA LEU A 127 -13.54 3.11 0.03
C LEU A 127 -13.83 3.42 -1.45
N GLU A 128 -14.74 4.36 -1.72
CA GLU A 128 -15.03 4.85 -3.09
C GLU A 128 -13.78 5.49 -3.73
N LEU A 129 -13.08 6.37 -2.99
CA LEU A 129 -11.83 6.96 -3.44
C LEU A 129 -10.78 5.90 -3.75
N TRP A 130 -10.59 4.92 -2.84
CA TRP A 130 -9.63 3.84 -3.04
C TRP A 130 -9.93 3.03 -4.30
N GLY A 131 -11.18 2.59 -4.48
CA GLY A 131 -11.59 1.84 -5.66
C GLY A 131 -11.42 2.64 -6.96
N GLY A 132 -11.77 3.93 -6.94
CA GLY A 132 -11.61 4.82 -8.10
C GLY A 132 -10.15 5.06 -8.48
N VAL A 133 -9.28 5.32 -7.51
CA VAL A 133 -7.83 5.49 -7.73
C VAL A 133 -7.24 4.20 -8.29
N GLU A 134 -7.59 3.06 -7.71
CA GLU A 134 -7.09 1.77 -8.17
C GLU A 134 -7.49 1.47 -9.61
N ALA A 135 -8.78 1.59 -9.94
CA ALA A 135 -9.27 1.37 -11.29
C ALA A 135 -8.57 2.29 -12.29
N ALA A 136 -8.41 3.59 -11.97
CA ALA A 136 -7.72 4.54 -12.83
C ALA A 136 -6.26 4.17 -13.09
N VAL A 137 -5.53 3.67 -12.08
CA VAL A 137 -4.15 3.22 -12.22
C VAL A 137 -4.05 2.01 -13.15
N TYR A 138 -4.91 1.01 -12.97
CA TYR A 138 -4.92 -0.17 -13.84
C TYR A 138 -5.34 0.18 -15.28
N GLU A 139 -6.34 1.04 -15.49
CA GLU A 139 -6.70 1.48 -16.84
C GLU A 139 -5.56 2.24 -17.52
N ALA A 140 -4.89 3.14 -16.81
CA ALA A 140 -3.76 3.89 -17.35
C ALA A 140 -2.55 3.01 -17.73
N SER A 141 -2.43 1.83 -17.13
CA SER A 141 -1.33 0.88 -17.37
C SER A 141 -1.51 0.01 -18.62
N LYS A 142 -2.69 -0.02 -19.24
CA LYS A 142 -3.02 -0.85 -20.41
C LYS A 142 -2.51 -0.27 -21.76
N ALA A 143 -1.56 0.66 -21.72
CA ALA A 143 -1.03 1.36 -22.89
C ALA A 143 -0.07 0.51 -23.73
#